data_AF-A0A1S4BZL3-F1
#
_entry.id   AF-A0A1S4BZL3-F1
#
_cell.length_a   1.000
_cell.length_b   1.000
_cell.length_c   1.000
_cell.angle_alpha   90.00
_cell.angle_beta   90.00
_cell.angle_gamma   90.00
#
_symmetry.space_group_name_H-M   'P 1'
#
loop_
_entity.id
_entity.type
_entity.pdbx_description
1 polymer ?
#
loop_
_entity_poly.entity_id
_entity_poly.type
_entity_poly.pdbx_seq_one_letter_code
_entity_poly.pdbx_strand_id
1 'polypeptide(L)'
;LPFVIEQNWQLWYALGKLKAERVAWNAAKESGFKLATICPGLVSGPDFLSRNPTSTIAYLKGAQEMFRNGLLATVDVNRLAISHVLVFEKMKNTASGRYISFDRVIRSEEEFEKLARETGIEFSTMSTNTIIGASNSNRIGIKLSNAKLCHLMSATYRCNSEC
;
A
#
# COMPACT_ATOMS: atom_id res chain seq x y z
N LEU A 1 -8.01 -2.15 -34.67
CA LEU A 1 -6.90 -1.52 -33.90
C LEU A 1 -6.70 -2.34 -32.63
N PRO A 2 -5.85 -3.39 -32.65
CA PRO A 2 -5.63 -4.18 -31.46
C PRO A 2 -4.77 -3.33 -30.51
N PHE A 3 -5.45 -2.90 -29.47
CA PHE A 3 -4.92 -2.31 -28.27
C PHE A 3 -3.69 -3.10 -27.81
N VAL A 4 -2.52 -2.48 -27.90
CA VAL A 4 -1.23 -3.01 -27.47
C VAL A 4 -1.30 -3.27 -25.97
N ILE A 5 -1.73 -4.48 -25.59
CA ILE A 5 -1.44 -5.05 -24.28
C ILE A 5 -0.02 -5.63 -24.40
N GLU A 6 0.97 -4.75 -24.49
CA GLU A 6 2.35 -5.13 -24.20
C GLU A 6 2.44 -5.41 -22.71
N GLN A 7 2.21 -6.68 -22.38
CA GLN A 7 3.05 -7.49 -21.50
C GLN A 7 3.72 -6.75 -20.33
N ASN A 8 2.93 -6.15 -19.45
CA ASN A 8 3.40 -5.83 -18.10
C ASN A 8 2.72 -6.75 -17.07
N TRP A 9 3.10 -8.04 -17.09
CA TRP A 9 2.59 -9.09 -16.19
C TRP A 9 2.85 -8.80 -14.69
N GLN A 10 3.56 -7.72 -14.38
CA GLN A 10 4.06 -7.40 -13.06
C GLN A 10 3.10 -6.52 -12.23
N LEU A 11 2.15 -5.81 -12.86
CA LEU A 11 1.25 -4.85 -12.19
C LEU A 11 -0.22 -5.29 -12.08
N TRP A 12 -0.56 -6.51 -12.49
CA TRP A 12 -1.95 -7.00 -12.52
C TRP A 12 -2.60 -7.03 -11.14
N TYR A 13 -1.84 -7.31 -10.09
CA TYR A 13 -2.34 -7.28 -8.73
C TYR A 13 -2.75 -5.87 -8.31
N ALA A 14 -1.89 -4.88 -8.54
CA ALA A 14 -2.19 -3.48 -8.26
C ALA A 14 -3.40 -2.99 -9.08
N LEU A 15 -3.46 -3.33 -10.37
CA LEU A 15 -4.58 -3.02 -11.24
C LEU A 15 -5.88 -3.67 -10.76
N GLY A 16 -5.83 -4.94 -10.35
CA GLY A 16 -6.96 -5.67 -9.80
C GLY A 16 -7.50 -5.02 -8.53
N LYS A 17 -6.62 -4.68 -7.58
CA LYS A 17 -7.00 -3.95 -6.36
C LYS A 17 -7.61 -2.58 -6.66
N LEU A 18 -7.04 -1.83 -7.60
CA LEU A 18 -7.56 -0.52 -8.01
C LEU A 18 -8.95 -0.62 -8.66
N LYS A 19 -9.16 -1.62 -9.53
CA LYS A 19 -10.46 -1.88 -10.15
C LYS A 19 -11.51 -2.29 -9.12
N ALA A 20 -11.16 -3.18 -8.19
CA ALA A 20 -12.05 -3.61 -7.12
C ALA A 20 -12.48 -2.42 -6.22
N GLU A 21 -11.53 -1.56 -5.85
CA GLU A 21 -11.83 -0.35 -5.09
C GLU A 21 -12.79 0.58 -5.85
N ARG A 22 -12.56 0.80 -7.15
CA ARG A 22 -13.44 1.64 -7.98
C ARG A 22 -14.87 1.09 -8.03
N VAL A 23 -15.02 -0.21 -8.24
CA VAL A 23 -16.33 -0.87 -8.27
C VAL A 23 -17.03 -0.76 -6.91
N ALA A 24 -16.31 -0.99 -5.80
CA ALA A 24 -16.87 -0.83 -4.46
C ALA A 24 -17.37 0.61 -4.22
N TRP A 25 -16.62 1.63 -4.65
CA TRP A 25 -17.04 3.02 -4.54
C TRP A 25 -18.27 3.35 -5.39
N ASN A 26 -18.40 2.77 -6.58
CA ASN A 26 -19.60 2.97 -7.41
C ASN A 26 -20.82 2.31 -6.77
N ALA A 27 -20.70 1.06 -6.33
CA ALA A 27 -21.77 0.35 -5.63
C ALA A 27 -22.22 1.08 -4.35
N ALA A 28 -21.28 1.65 -3.59
CA ALA A 28 -21.59 2.44 -2.40
C ALA A 28 -22.37 3.72 -2.72
N LYS A 29 -22.06 4.39 -3.83
CA LYS A 29 -22.80 5.57 -4.31
C LYS A 29 -24.22 5.21 -4.76
N GLU A 30 -24.37 4.09 -5.46
CA GLU A 30 -25.67 3.61 -5.96
C GLU A 30 -26.57 3.12 -4.82
N SER A 31 -26.00 2.41 -3.84
CA SER A 31 -26.76 1.80 -2.74
C SER A 31 -26.92 2.70 -1.51
N GLY A 32 -26.21 3.83 -1.44
CA GLY A 32 -26.28 4.78 -0.34
C GLY A 32 -25.59 4.33 0.97
N PHE A 33 -24.85 3.22 0.98
CA PHE A 33 -24.13 2.77 2.17
C PHE A 33 -22.81 3.52 2.37
N LYS A 34 -22.47 3.78 3.64
CA LYS A 34 -21.19 4.39 4.00
C LYS A 34 -20.03 3.43 3.69
N LEU A 35 -19.05 3.90 2.93
CA LEU A 35 -17.84 3.15 2.59
C LEU A 35 -16.59 3.91 3.05
N ALA A 36 -15.64 3.19 3.61
CA ALA A 36 -14.27 3.61 3.78
C ALA A 36 -13.33 2.52 3.26
N THR A 37 -12.19 2.93 2.74
CA THR A 37 -11.21 2.03 2.12
C THR A 37 -9.84 2.27 2.75
N ILE A 38 -9.12 1.20 3.04
CA ILE A 38 -7.77 1.25 3.59
C ILE A 38 -6.82 0.61 2.57
N CYS A 39 -5.83 1.39 2.15
CA CYS A 39 -4.75 0.98 1.25
C CYS A 39 -3.48 0.77 2.09
N PRO A 40 -3.16 -0.47 2.48
CA PRO A 40 -1.95 -0.76 3.22
C PRO A 40 -0.71 -0.69 2.31
N GLY A 41 0.45 -0.41 2.91
CA GLY A 41 1.75 -0.79 2.34
C GLY A 41 1.94 -2.32 2.38
N LEU A 42 3.19 -2.75 2.20
CA LEU A 42 3.53 -4.17 2.32
C LEU A 42 3.29 -4.65 3.76
N VAL A 43 2.39 -5.63 3.93
CA VAL A 43 2.07 -6.14 5.26
C VAL A 43 3.24 -6.98 5.79
N SER A 44 3.78 -6.58 6.93
CA SER A 44 4.83 -7.28 7.68
C SER A 44 4.26 -7.88 8.96
N GLY A 45 4.86 -8.97 9.44
CA GLY A 45 4.51 -9.59 10.72
C GLY A 45 5.05 -11.03 10.80
N PRO A 46 5.24 -11.58 12.01
CA PRO A 46 5.62 -12.99 12.17
C PRO A 46 4.61 -13.86 11.41
N ASP A 47 5.12 -14.75 10.57
CA ASP A 47 4.40 -15.71 9.72
C ASP A 47 3.50 -15.14 8.60
N PHE A 48 3.23 -13.83 8.53
CA PHE A 48 2.32 -13.28 7.52
C PHE A 48 2.85 -13.42 6.08
N LEU A 49 4.15 -13.18 5.89
CA LEU A 49 4.80 -13.29 4.58
C LEU A 49 4.76 -14.74 4.06
N SER A 50 4.90 -15.73 4.94
CA SER A 50 4.84 -17.16 4.60
C SER A 50 3.42 -17.62 4.25
N ARG A 51 2.40 -17.02 4.87
CA ARG A 51 1.00 -17.42 4.72
C ARG A 51 0.32 -16.85 3.48
N ASN A 52 0.81 -15.74 2.93
CA ASN A 52 0.26 -15.13 1.73
C ASN A 52 1.34 -14.77 0.69
N PRO A 53 2.08 -15.78 0.17
CA PRO A 53 3.24 -15.54 -0.69
C PRO A 53 2.85 -14.85 -2.00
N THR A 54 1.70 -15.21 -2.59
CA THR A 54 1.29 -14.67 -3.90
C THR A 54 1.07 -13.17 -3.90
N SER A 55 0.41 -12.62 -2.86
CA SER A 55 0.13 -11.17 -2.81
C SER A 55 1.37 -10.37 -2.42
N THR A 56 2.19 -10.90 -1.52
CA THR A 56 3.50 -10.37 -1.15
C THR A 56 4.42 -10.30 -2.37
N ILE A 57 4.59 -11.40 -3.10
CA ILE A 57 5.39 -11.46 -4.32
C ILE A 57 4.87 -10.44 -5.34
N ALA A 58 3.55 -10.40 -5.57
CA ALA A 58 2.97 -9.49 -6.55
C ALA A 58 3.18 -8.01 -6.19
N TYR A 59 3.13 -7.64 -4.91
CA TYR A 59 3.46 -6.29 -4.44
C TYR A 59 4.94 -5.99 -4.66
N LEU A 60 5.79 -6.94 -4.31
CA LEU A 60 7.25 -6.80 -4.37
C LEU A 60 7.81 -6.70 -5.80
N LYS A 61 7.02 -7.08 -6.82
CA LYS A 61 7.37 -6.86 -8.22
C LYS A 61 7.64 -5.40 -8.58
N GLY A 62 6.98 -4.45 -7.90
CA GLY A 62 7.20 -3.02 -8.07
C GLY A 62 8.20 -2.42 -7.07
N ALA A 63 8.79 -3.23 -6.17
CA ALA A 63 9.49 -2.72 -5.00
C ALA A 63 10.71 -1.85 -5.36
N GLN A 64 11.47 -2.19 -6.40
CA GLN A 64 12.64 -1.42 -6.80
C GLN A 64 12.27 0.00 -7.27
N GLU A 65 11.24 0.12 -8.10
CA GLU A 65 10.77 1.41 -8.58
C GLU A 65 10.08 2.20 -7.47
N MET A 66 9.32 1.53 -6.60
CA MET A 66 8.74 2.15 -5.40
C MET A 66 9.83 2.66 -4.45
N PHE A 67 10.93 1.93 -4.28
CA PHE A 67 12.07 2.34 -3.45
C PHE A 67 12.75 3.59 -4.03
N ARG A 68 13.07 3.59 -5.33
CA ARG A 68 13.67 4.75 -6.04
C ARG A 68 12.81 6.01 -5.91
N ASN A 69 11.49 5.86 -5.91
CA ASN A 69 10.54 6.95 -5.76
C ASN A 69 10.19 7.30 -4.31
N GLY A 70 10.74 6.59 -3.30
CA GLY A 70 10.44 6.83 -1.88
C GLY A 70 9.00 6.45 -1.46
N LEU A 71 8.38 5.53 -2.19
CA LEU A 71 7.01 5.05 -2.01
C LEU A 71 6.92 3.65 -1.39
N LEU A 72 8.05 2.94 -1.28
CA LEU A 72 8.07 1.61 -0.67
C LEU A 72 7.86 1.73 0.84
N ALA A 73 6.73 1.20 1.32
CA ALA A 73 6.35 1.25 2.73
C ALA A 73 5.84 -0.10 3.23
N THR A 74 6.01 -0.35 4.52
CA THR A 74 5.53 -1.54 5.23
C THR A 74 4.50 -1.19 6.30
N VAL A 75 3.62 -2.15 6.61
CA VAL A 75 2.66 -2.04 7.70
C VAL A 75 2.65 -3.31 8.56
N ASP A 76 2.80 -3.21 9.88
CA ASP A 76 2.59 -4.34 10.78
C ASP A 76 1.13 -4.84 10.72
N VAL A 77 0.94 -6.16 10.65
CA VAL A 77 -0.38 -6.78 10.54
C VAL A 77 -1.31 -6.41 11.71
N ASN A 78 -0.80 -6.28 12.93
CA ASN A 78 -1.61 -5.89 14.09
C ASN A 78 -2.00 -4.43 13.99
N ARG A 79 -1.07 -3.55 13.59
CA ARG A 79 -1.37 -2.14 13.35
C ARG A 79 -2.42 -1.97 12.25
N LEU A 80 -2.34 -2.77 11.18
CA LEU A 80 -3.32 -2.76 10.12
C LEU A 80 -4.70 -3.20 10.63
N ALA A 81 -4.77 -4.28 11.42
CA ALA A 81 -6.01 -4.75 12.03
C ALA A 81 -6.66 -3.67 12.93
N ILE A 82 -5.87 -3.02 13.80
CA ILE A 82 -6.34 -1.90 14.63
C ILE A 82 -6.88 -0.76 13.76
N SER A 83 -6.17 -0.43 12.67
CA SER A 83 -6.61 0.61 11.73
C SER A 83 -7.97 0.31 11.12
N HIS A 84 -8.23 -0.96 10.73
CA HIS A 84 -9.52 -1.37 10.19
C HIS A 84 -10.66 -1.23 11.20
N VAL A 85 -10.46 -1.68 12.43
CA VAL A 85 -11.47 -1.56 13.51
C VAL A 85 -11.79 -0.09 13.78
N LEU A 86 -10.77 0.74 13.97
CA LEU A 86 -10.95 2.16 14.27
C LEU A 86 -11.64 2.93 13.16
N VAL A 87 -11.27 2.68 11.89
CA VAL A 87 -11.95 3.30 10.75
C VAL A 87 -13.41 2.89 10.74
N PHE A 88 -13.71 1.61 10.90
CA PHE A 88 -15.09 1.11 10.93
C PHE A 88 -15.93 1.74 12.05
N GLU A 89 -15.41 1.82 13.27
CA GLU A 89 -16.11 2.44 14.40
C GLU A 89 -16.40 3.93 14.14
N LYS A 90 -15.41 4.66 13.60
CA LYS A 90 -15.54 6.10 13.34
C LYS A 90 -16.35 6.41 12.07
N MET A 91 -16.67 5.43 11.22
CA MET A 91 -17.50 5.64 10.02
C MET A 91 -18.90 6.15 10.34
N LYS A 92 -19.37 5.92 11.57
CA LYS A 92 -20.64 6.49 12.03
C LYS A 92 -20.62 8.02 12.00
N ASN A 93 -19.49 8.64 12.33
CA ASN A 93 -19.41 10.08 12.60
C ASN A 93 -18.44 10.81 11.67
N THR A 94 -17.17 10.40 11.64
CA THR A 94 -16.07 11.21 11.09
C THR A 94 -15.23 10.49 10.04
N ALA A 95 -15.22 9.15 10.01
CA ALA A 95 -14.40 8.41 9.06
C ALA A 95 -15.11 8.21 7.72
N SER A 96 -14.46 8.59 6.63
CA SER A 96 -14.97 8.42 5.27
C SER A 96 -13.83 8.48 4.25
N GLY A 97 -14.07 7.92 3.07
CA GLY A 97 -13.12 8.00 1.96
C GLY A 97 -11.98 6.98 2.06
N ARG A 98 -10.83 7.36 1.53
CA ARG A 98 -9.63 6.52 1.42
C ARG A 98 -8.64 6.83 2.54
N TYR A 99 -7.99 5.81 3.07
CA TYR A 99 -6.94 5.87 4.08
C TYR A 99 -5.73 5.08 3.61
N ILE A 100 -4.53 5.62 3.84
CA ILE A 100 -3.28 4.91 3.54
C ILE A 100 -2.71 4.43 4.87
N SER A 101 -2.36 3.14 4.97
CA SER A 101 -1.85 2.54 6.21
C SER A 101 -0.42 2.03 6.03
N PHE A 102 0.51 2.64 6.75
CA PHE A 102 1.90 2.22 6.85
C PHE A 102 2.49 2.70 8.19
N ASP A 103 3.52 2.02 8.69
CA ASP A 103 4.33 2.49 9.83
C ASP A 103 5.74 2.91 9.43
N ARG A 104 6.31 2.26 8.42
CA ARG A 104 7.69 2.51 7.98
C ARG A 104 7.75 2.71 6.48
N VAL A 105 8.51 3.72 6.05
CA VAL A 105 8.89 3.92 4.65
C VAL A 105 10.34 3.48 4.54
N ILE A 106 10.62 2.58 3.60
CA ILE A 106 11.96 2.05 3.32
C ILE A 106 12.75 3.13 2.58
N ARG A 107 13.82 3.64 3.19
CA ARG A 107 14.60 4.78 2.67
C ARG A 107 16.06 4.46 2.42
N SER A 108 16.63 3.50 3.15
CA SER A 108 18.01 3.07 2.94
C SER A 108 18.10 1.77 2.16
N GLU A 109 19.23 1.55 1.50
CA GLU A 109 19.54 0.29 0.83
C GLU A 109 19.62 -0.86 1.84
N GLU A 110 20.15 -0.61 3.04
CA GLU A 110 20.18 -1.60 4.14
C GLU A 110 18.77 -2.09 4.52
N GLU A 111 17.80 -1.18 4.63
CA GLU A 111 16.40 -1.55 4.90
C GLU A 111 15.78 -2.34 3.73
N PHE A 112 16.14 -1.97 2.49
CA PHE A 112 15.67 -2.66 1.29
C PHE A 112 16.23 -4.08 1.19
N GLU A 113 17.52 -4.27 1.46
CA GLU A 113 18.15 -5.58 1.51
C GLU A 113 17.61 -6.44 2.66
N LYS A 114 17.36 -5.82 3.82
CA LYS A 114 16.72 -6.51 4.94
C LYS A 114 15.35 -7.04 4.54
N LEU A 115 14.56 -6.23 3.85
CA LEU A 115 13.27 -6.66 3.32
C LEU A 115 13.41 -7.82 2.30
N ALA A 116 14.45 -7.80 1.46
CA ALA A 116 14.74 -8.89 0.52
C ALA A 116 14.95 -10.22 1.25
N ARG A 117 15.79 -10.19 2.29
CA ARG A 117 16.10 -11.35 3.12
C ARG A 117 14.86 -11.87 3.86
N GLU A 118 14.07 -10.98 4.45
CA GLU A 118 12.84 -11.35 5.18
C GLU A 118 11.76 -11.95 4.27
N THR A 119 11.72 -11.52 3.00
CA THR A 119 10.73 -11.98 2.03
C THR A 119 11.20 -13.18 1.21
N GLY A 120 12.49 -13.51 1.26
CA GLY A 120 13.10 -14.57 0.46
C GLY A 120 13.10 -14.27 -1.05
N ILE A 121 12.94 -13.00 -1.44
CA ILE A 121 12.90 -12.58 -2.85
C ILE A 121 14.22 -11.88 -3.19
N GLU A 122 14.90 -12.39 -4.21
CA GLU A 122 15.98 -11.64 -4.84
C GLU A 122 15.41 -10.54 -5.74
N PHE A 123 15.61 -9.28 -5.35
CA PHE A 123 15.28 -8.12 -6.19
C PHE A 123 16.26 -7.93 -7.36
N SER A 124 17.34 -8.71 -7.42
CA SER A 124 18.38 -8.71 -8.46
C SER A 124 17.83 -9.18 -9.83
N THR A 125 16.81 -10.04 -9.84
CA THR A 125 16.29 -10.69 -11.07
C THR A 125 15.17 -9.89 -11.76
N MET A 126 14.86 -8.68 -11.30
CA MET A 126 13.75 -7.87 -11.84
C MET A 126 14.16 -6.75 -12.81
N SER A 127 15.42 -6.77 -13.30
CA SER A 127 15.83 -5.96 -14.44
C SER A 127 15.92 -6.82 -15.69
N THR A 128 15.08 -6.50 -16.69
CA THR A 128 15.23 -6.64 -18.16
C THR A 128 13.80 -6.72 -18.74
N ASN A 129 13.17 -5.64 -19.22
CA ASN A 129 13.58 -4.77 -20.32
C ASN A 129 12.78 -3.47 -20.29
N THR A 130 13.41 -2.35 -19.95
CA THR A 130 13.17 -1.06 -20.63
C THR A 130 14.47 -0.27 -20.52
N ILE A 131 15.38 -0.47 -21.48
CA ILE A 131 16.41 0.53 -21.77
C ILE A 131 15.76 1.53 -22.72
N ILE A 132 15.82 2.82 -22.37
CA ILE A 132 16.21 3.96 -23.22
C ILE A 132 15.56 5.21 -22.60
N GLY A 133 16.39 6.10 -22.06
CA GLY A 133 15.98 7.45 -21.70
C GLY A 133 16.72 8.02 -20.50
N ALA A 134 18.04 8.17 -20.58
CA ALA A 134 18.71 9.16 -19.75
C ALA A 134 18.08 10.53 -20.01
N SER A 135 17.44 11.12 -19.00
CA SER A 135 17.18 12.55 -18.93
C SER A 135 16.70 12.89 -17.52
N ASN A 136 17.11 14.06 -17.04
CA ASN A 136 16.68 14.70 -15.79
C ASN A 136 15.14 14.79 -15.70
N SER A 137 14.44 13.70 -15.41
CA SER A 137 13.04 13.76 -15.07
C SER A 137 12.97 14.28 -13.65
N ASN A 138 12.53 15.54 -13.49
CA ASN A 138 11.98 16.06 -12.24
C ASN A 138 11.38 14.91 -11.45
N ARG A 139 12.03 14.49 -10.35
CA ARG A 139 11.42 13.54 -9.41
C ARG A 139 10.09 14.19 -9.06
N ILE A 140 8.98 13.66 -9.59
CA ILE A 140 7.67 14.06 -9.12
C ILE A 140 7.73 13.63 -7.66
N GLY A 141 7.91 14.59 -6.75
CA GLY A 141 8.17 14.36 -5.35
C GLY A 141 6.89 13.87 -4.67
N ILE A 142 6.41 12.69 -5.06
CA ILE A 142 5.24 12.07 -4.47
C ILE A 142 5.64 11.64 -3.08
N LYS A 143 5.21 12.44 -2.10
CA LYS A 143 5.44 12.15 -0.68
C LYS A 143 4.30 11.28 -0.15
N LEU A 144 4.63 10.06 0.28
CA LEU A 144 3.69 9.19 0.98
C LEU A 144 3.22 9.87 2.29
N SER A 145 1.91 9.87 2.54
CA SER A 145 1.32 10.43 3.76
C SER A 145 0.16 9.58 4.27
N ASN A 146 0.23 9.18 5.53
CA ASN A 146 -0.85 8.55 6.28
C ASN A 146 -1.46 9.51 7.32
N ALA A 147 -1.20 10.82 7.21
CA ALA A 147 -1.60 11.81 8.23
C ALA A 147 -3.10 11.75 8.57
N LYS A 148 -3.95 11.51 7.57
CA LYS A 148 -5.40 11.33 7.76
C LYS A 148 -5.73 10.14 8.67
N LEU A 149 -5.05 9.00 8.49
CA LEU A 149 -5.24 7.82 9.33
C LEU A 149 -4.65 8.05 10.72
N CYS A 150 -3.43 8.61 10.80
CA CYS A 150 -2.79 8.94 12.07
C CYS A 150 -3.64 9.90 12.91
N HIS A 151 -4.23 10.93 12.30
CA HIS A 151 -5.13 11.85 13.00
C HIS A 151 -6.37 11.13 13.56
N LEU A 152 -6.98 10.24 12.76
CA LEU A 152 -8.11 9.42 13.20
C LEU A 152 -7.74 8.51 14.39
N MET A 153 -6.57 7.88 14.33
CA MET A 153 -6.08 6.98 15.37
C MET A 153 -5.68 7.74 16.65
N SER A 154 -4.98 8.87 16.54
CA SER A 154 -4.56 9.69 17.69
C SER A 154 -5.72 10.39 18.39
N ALA A 155 -6.79 10.76 17.67
CA ALA A 155 -8.02 11.26 18.28
C ALA A 155 -8.68 10.23 19.22
N THR A 156 -8.37 8.93 19.04
CA THR A 156 -8.94 7.86 19.86
C THR A 156 -8.18 7.69 21.19
N TYR A 157 -6.85 7.87 21.20
CA TYR A 157 -6.08 7.85 22.45
C TYR A 157 -6.45 8.99 23.41
N ARG A 158 -6.87 10.16 22.90
CA ARG A 158 -7.30 11.28 23.75
C ARG A 158 -8.66 11.05 24.43
N CYS A 159 -9.57 10.30 23.81
CA CYS A 159 -10.86 9.95 24.44
C CYS A 159 -10.75 8.81 25.46
N ASN A 160 -9.74 7.94 25.35
CA ASN A 160 -9.59 6.79 26.23
C ASN A 160 -8.78 7.08 27.51
N SER A 161 -8.22 8.29 27.66
CA SER A 161 -7.48 8.73 28.86
C SER A 161 -8.34 9.53 29.85
N GLU A 162 -9.62 9.72 29.56
CA GLU A 162 -10.60 10.35 30.45
C GLU A 162 -11.73 9.35 30.76
N CYS A 163 -11.40 8.28 31.50
CA CYS A 163 -12.33 7.38 32.18
C CYS A 163 -11.66 6.84 33.44
#